data_AF-A0A7C3T7U3-F1
#
_entry.id   AF-A0A7C3T7U3-F1
#
_cell.length_a   1.000
_cell.length_b   1.000
_cell.length_c   1.000
_cell.angle_alpha   90.00
_cell.angle_beta   90.00
_cell.angle_gamma   90.00
#
_symmetry.space_group_name_H-M   'P 1'
#
loop_
_entity.id
_entity.type
_entity.pdbx_description
1 polymer ?
#
loop_
_entity_poly.entity_id
_entity_poly.type
_entity_poly.pdbx_seq_one_letter_code
_entity_poly.pdbx_strand_id
1 'polypeptide(L)'
;MKRVVSISLGTSKRDKRASAVFGGLEFEIARIGTDGDKRRFRQLVAELDGQVDCFGVGGTDAFLYAGSRRYAFRETLWLMEPARKTPWVDGSGLKNTLERETIQYLDEHRIVDFSKSRVLLVAAVDRFGMAAALAERAKAVVYGDIL
;
A
#
# COMPACT_ATOMS: atom_id res chain seq x y z
N MET A 1 4.17 -5.85 23.56
CA MET A 1 4.84 -5.74 22.24
C MET A 1 3.90 -6.26 21.17
N LYS A 2 3.68 -5.49 20.11
CA LYS A 2 2.85 -5.85 18.95
C LYS A 2 3.71 -6.47 17.85
N ARG A 3 3.21 -7.48 17.14
CA ARG A 3 3.93 -8.17 16.07
C ARG A 3 3.21 -8.01 14.75
N VAL A 4 3.89 -7.43 13.76
CA VAL A 4 3.36 -7.18 12.42
C VAL A 4 4.25 -7.85 11.40
N VAL A 5 3.66 -8.65 10.51
CA VAL A 5 4.42 -9.37 9.47
C VAL A 5 3.88 -9.01 8.10
N SER A 6 4.73 -8.44 7.25
CA SER A 6 4.44 -8.28 5.83
C SER A 6 4.88 -9.52 5.06
N ILE A 7 3.94 -10.23 4.45
CA ILE A 7 4.24 -11.34 3.53
C ILE A 7 4.20 -10.76 2.12
N SER A 8 5.23 -11.02 1.32
CA SER A 8 5.44 -10.37 0.04
C SER A 8 5.74 -11.35 -1.08
N LEU A 9 5.09 -11.20 -2.25
CA LEU A 9 5.49 -11.92 -3.46
C LEU A 9 6.87 -11.51 -4.00
N GLY A 10 7.45 -10.43 -3.48
CA GLY A 10 8.79 -9.99 -3.86
C GLY A 10 9.89 -10.88 -3.29
N THR A 11 11.13 -10.59 -3.68
CA THR A 11 12.28 -11.42 -3.28
C THR A 11 12.49 -11.52 -1.77
N SER A 12 12.91 -12.70 -1.31
CA SER A 12 13.35 -12.98 0.07
C SER A 12 14.69 -12.30 0.42
N LYS A 13 15.47 -11.87 -0.58
CA LYS A 13 16.73 -11.12 -0.35
C LYS A 13 16.53 -9.79 0.37
N ARG A 14 15.30 -9.27 0.42
CA ARG A 14 14.92 -8.04 1.13
C ARG A 14 14.22 -8.31 2.46
N ASP A 15 14.33 -9.53 2.96
CA ASP A 15 13.75 -9.90 4.24
C ASP A 15 14.48 -9.18 5.35
N LYS A 16 13.69 -8.64 6.27
CA LYS A 16 14.19 -7.76 7.32
C LYS A 16 13.27 -7.79 8.51
N ARG A 17 13.84 -7.48 9.66
CA ARG A 17 13.13 -7.30 10.92
C ARG A 17 13.59 -5.98 11.53
N ALA A 18 12.66 -5.24 12.09
CA ALA A 18 12.91 -3.98 12.78
C ALA A 18 12.04 -3.91 14.03
N SER A 19 12.52 -3.17 15.02
CA SER A 19 11.72 -2.77 16.18
C SER A 19 11.50 -1.27 16.13
N ALA A 20 10.29 -0.82 16.46
CA ALA A 20 9.94 0.59 16.46
C ALA A 20 8.87 0.88 17.52
N VAL A 21 8.83 2.11 18.02
CA VAL A 21 7.80 2.54 18.99
C VAL A 21 6.84 3.48 18.28
N PHE A 22 5.55 3.15 18.31
CA PHE A 22 4.47 4.00 17.78
C PHE A 22 3.46 4.26 18.89
N GLY A 23 3.17 5.54 19.17
CA GLY A 23 2.21 5.91 20.21
C GLY A 23 2.53 5.33 21.60
N GLY A 24 3.81 5.16 21.93
CA GLY A 24 4.28 4.56 23.18
C GLY A 24 4.21 3.03 23.25
N LEU A 25 3.78 2.35 22.18
CA LEU A 25 3.75 0.90 22.07
C LEU A 25 4.92 0.38 21.23
N GLU A 26 5.57 -0.68 21.70
CA GLU A 26 6.62 -1.37 20.94
C GLU A 26 6.04 -2.29 19.87
N PHE A 27 6.58 -2.20 18.65
CA PHE A 27 6.25 -3.03 17.51
C PHE A 27 7.50 -3.76 17.03
N GLU A 28 7.33 -5.06 16.81
CA GLU A 28 8.21 -5.87 16.01
C GLU A 28 7.62 -5.98 14.60
N ILE A 29 8.35 -5.51 13.60
CA ILE A 29 7.92 -5.48 12.21
C ILE A 29 8.86 -6.35 11.39
N ALA A 30 8.31 -7.34 10.68
CA ALA A 30 9.06 -8.18 9.76
C ALA A 30 8.51 -8.11 8.35
N ARG A 31 9.38 -8.28 7.35
CA ARG A 31 9.01 -8.55 5.96
C ARG A 31 9.59 -9.91 5.55
N ILE A 32 8.75 -10.76 4.99
CA ILE A 32 9.10 -12.09 4.46
C ILE A 32 8.70 -12.15 2.98
N GLY A 33 9.68 -12.36 2.11
CA GLY A 33 9.51 -12.54 0.68
C GLY A 33 9.29 -14.00 0.33
N THR A 34 8.50 -14.25 -0.72
CA THR A 34 8.23 -15.61 -1.21
C THR A 34 8.79 -15.87 -2.60
N ASP A 35 9.57 -14.94 -3.15
CA ASP A 35 10.22 -15.07 -4.47
C ASP A 35 9.23 -15.43 -5.59
N GLY A 36 8.00 -14.91 -5.50
CA GLY A 36 6.90 -15.18 -6.43
C GLY A 36 6.10 -16.45 -6.13
N ASP A 37 6.49 -17.26 -5.15
CA ASP A 37 5.77 -18.48 -4.77
C ASP A 37 4.49 -18.13 -4.00
N LYS A 38 3.37 -18.26 -4.70
CA LYS A 38 2.01 -18.04 -4.18
C LYS A 38 1.55 -19.10 -3.19
N ARG A 39 2.04 -20.35 -3.32
CA ARG A 39 1.72 -21.43 -2.37
C ARG A 39 2.44 -21.18 -1.05
N ARG A 40 3.73 -20.83 -1.11
CA ARG A 40 4.49 -20.45 0.09
C ARG A 40 3.90 -19.23 0.78
N PHE A 41 3.44 -18.24 0.02
CA PHE A 41 2.72 -17.08 0.56
C PHE A 41 1.52 -17.54 1.40
N ARG A 42 0.60 -18.31 0.81
CA ARG A 42 -0.59 -18.80 1.52
C ARG A 42 -0.25 -19.65 2.73
N GLN A 43 0.79 -20.49 2.62
CA GLN A 43 1.26 -21.30 3.73
C GLN A 43 1.71 -20.43 4.91
N LEU A 44 2.52 -19.39 4.65
CA LEU A 44 2.95 -18.45 5.69
C LEU A 44 1.78 -17.70 6.33
N VAL A 45 0.79 -17.29 5.53
CA VAL A 45 -0.43 -16.64 6.05
C VAL A 45 -1.15 -17.61 7.01
N ALA A 46 -1.36 -18.85 6.60
CA ALA A 46 -2.04 -19.86 7.42
C ALA A 46 -1.25 -20.21 8.68
N GLU A 47 0.07 -20.36 8.57
CA GLU A 47 0.96 -20.64 9.70
C GLU A 47 0.90 -19.52 10.75
N LEU A 48 0.88 -18.27 10.32
CA LEU A 48 0.96 -17.10 11.21
C LEU A 48 -0.42 -16.56 11.65
N ASP A 49 -1.52 -17.07 11.10
CA ASP A 49 -2.87 -16.61 11.44
C ASP A 49 -3.17 -16.87 12.94
N GLY A 50 -3.50 -15.80 13.65
CA GLY A 50 -3.67 -15.80 15.11
C GLY A 50 -2.35 -15.73 15.91
N GLN A 51 -1.18 -15.70 15.27
CA GLN A 51 0.13 -15.58 15.93
C GLN A 51 0.77 -14.19 15.80
N VAL A 52 0.20 -13.33 14.96
CA VAL A 52 0.64 -11.95 14.75
C VAL A 52 -0.56 -11.01 14.86
N ASP A 53 -0.32 -9.76 15.26
CA ASP A 53 -1.37 -8.77 15.47
C ASP A 53 -1.94 -8.23 14.15
N CYS A 54 -1.14 -8.19 13.08
CA CYS A 54 -1.57 -7.72 11.77
C CYS A 54 -0.66 -8.25 10.65
N PHE A 55 -1.24 -8.52 9.48
CA PHE A 55 -0.49 -8.76 8.26
C PHE A 55 -0.42 -7.52 7.36
N GLY A 56 0.73 -7.33 6.74
CA GLY A 56 0.88 -6.49 5.54
C GLY A 56 0.93 -7.35 4.28
N VAL A 57 0.21 -6.97 3.24
CA VAL A 57 0.31 -7.61 1.92
C VAL A 57 1.36 -6.86 1.09
N GLY A 58 2.37 -7.56 0.60
CA GLY A 58 3.45 -6.98 -0.18
C GLY A 58 3.60 -7.57 -1.58
N GLY A 59 4.08 -6.76 -2.52
CA GLY A 59 4.33 -7.21 -3.90
C GLY A 59 3.07 -7.47 -4.72
N THR A 60 1.92 -7.05 -4.23
CA THR A 60 0.63 -6.98 -4.94
C THR A 60 -0.27 -6.00 -4.21
N ASP A 61 -1.28 -5.47 -4.91
CA ASP A 61 -2.37 -4.69 -4.32
C ASP A 61 -3.57 -5.59 -4.08
N ALA A 62 -4.36 -5.33 -3.03
CA ALA A 62 -5.66 -5.99 -2.88
C ALA A 62 -6.77 -5.20 -3.55
N PHE A 63 -6.64 -3.86 -3.56
CA PHE A 63 -7.67 -2.98 -4.09
C PHE A 63 -7.11 -1.80 -4.90
N LEU A 64 -7.73 -1.54 -6.05
CA LEU A 64 -7.64 -0.28 -6.79
C LEU A 64 -8.83 0.62 -6.45
N TYR A 65 -8.63 1.93 -6.50
CA TYR A 65 -9.66 2.93 -6.19
C TYR A 65 -9.89 3.85 -7.39
N ALA A 66 -11.15 4.12 -7.69
CA ALA A 66 -11.55 5.11 -8.69
C ALA A 66 -12.81 5.82 -8.22
N GLY A 67 -12.64 7.01 -7.66
CA GLY A 67 -13.70 7.75 -6.98
C GLY A 67 -14.21 6.98 -5.77
N SER A 68 -15.52 6.78 -5.69
CA SER A 68 -16.17 5.98 -4.65
C SER A 68 -16.15 4.47 -4.93
N ARG A 69 -15.59 4.03 -6.05
CA ARG A 69 -15.52 2.61 -6.43
C ARG A 69 -14.19 2.01 -6.01
N ARG A 70 -14.26 0.74 -5.58
CA ARG A 70 -13.10 -0.07 -5.23
C ARG A 70 -13.14 -1.39 -6.00
N TYR A 71 -12.03 -1.75 -6.63
CA TYR A 71 -11.89 -2.94 -7.46
C TYR A 71 -10.90 -3.89 -6.81
N ALA A 72 -11.35 -5.11 -6.51
CA ALA A 72 -10.53 -6.09 -5.83
C ALA A 72 -9.73 -6.96 -6.81
N PHE A 73 -8.46 -7.18 -6.51
CA PHE A 73 -7.68 -8.22 -7.17
C PHE A 73 -7.99 -9.57 -6.54
N ARG A 74 -8.70 -10.42 -7.28
CA ARG A 74 -9.12 -11.76 -6.82
C ARG A 74 -7.95 -12.62 -6.36
N GLU A 75 -6.79 -12.50 -7.02
CA GLU A 75 -5.58 -13.22 -6.63
C GLU A 75 -5.11 -12.83 -5.23
N THR A 76 -5.04 -11.53 -4.92
CA THR A 76 -4.61 -11.07 -3.60
C THR A 76 -5.60 -11.48 -2.51
N LEU A 77 -6.91 -11.40 -2.80
CA LEU A 77 -7.93 -11.93 -1.88
C LEU A 77 -7.77 -13.42 -1.64
N TRP A 78 -7.46 -14.19 -2.69
CA TRP A 78 -7.14 -15.60 -2.56
C TRP A 78 -5.87 -15.80 -1.73
N LEU A 79 -4.79 -15.04 -1.94
CA LEU A 79 -3.57 -15.17 -1.13
C LEU A 79 -3.82 -14.97 0.37
N MET A 80 -4.72 -14.06 0.72
CA MET A 80 -5.04 -13.71 2.11
C MET A 80 -6.21 -14.49 2.73
N GLU A 81 -6.91 -15.30 1.95
CA GLU A 81 -8.04 -16.14 2.41
C GLU A 81 -7.72 -17.01 3.65
N PRO A 82 -6.49 -17.52 3.87
CA PRO A 82 -6.14 -18.23 5.10
C PRO A 82 -6.08 -17.36 6.37
N ALA A 83 -5.99 -16.03 6.27
CA ALA A 83 -5.99 -15.12 7.43
C ALA A 83 -7.41 -14.95 7.97
N ARG A 84 -7.85 -15.88 8.82
CA ARG A 84 -9.22 -15.91 9.37
C ARG A 84 -9.34 -15.20 10.71
N LYS A 85 -8.24 -15.09 11.47
CA LYS A 85 -8.20 -14.50 12.81
C LYS A 85 -7.47 -13.16 12.82
N THR A 86 -6.33 -13.08 12.14
CA THR A 86 -5.48 -11.91 12.13
C THR A 86 -5.93 -10.93 11.05
N PRO A 87 -6.12 -9.63 11.37
CA PRO A 87 -6.46 -8.62 10.38
C PRO A 87 -5.30 -8.38 9.41
N TRP A 88 -5.61 -7.88 8.22
CA TRP A 88 -4.60 -7.57 7.22
C TRP A 88 -4.90 -6.30 6.44
N VAL A 89 -3.84 -5.66 5.94
CA VAL A 89 -3.88 -4.44 5.14
C VAL A 89 -2.93 -4.53 3.95
N ASP A 90 -3.24 -3.82 2.86
CA ASP A 90 -2.45 -3.80 1.62
C ASP A 90 -1.77 -2.46 1.34
N GLY A 91 -1.83 -1.51 2.28
CA GLY A 91 -1.26 -0.17 2.12
C GLY A 91 -2.12 0.79 1.29
N SER A 92 -3.25 0.35 0.74
CA SER A 92 -4.14 1.22 -0.04
C SER A 92 -4.68 2.42 0.75
N GLY A 93 -4.84 2.26 2.07
CA GLY A 93 -5.19 3.37 2.97
C GLY A 93 -4.14 4.48 2.96
N LEU A 94 -2.85 4.13 3.00
CA LEU A 94 -1.75 5.11 2.94
C LEU A 94 -1.68 5.80 1.57
N LYS A 95 -1.82 5.04 0.47
CA LYS A 95 -1.89 5.60 -0.90
C LYS A 95 -3.00 6.64 -1.03
N ASN A 96 -4.17 6.35 -0.46
CA ASN A 96 -5.33 7.24 -0.53
C ASN A 96 -5.32 8.41 0.46
N THR A 97 -4.38 8.45 1.40
CA THR A 97 -4.30 9.50 2.44
C THR A 97 -3.01 10.29 2.28
N LEU A 98 -1.87 9.68 2.58
CA LEU A 98 -0.56 10.34 2.59
C LEU A 98 -0.18 10.93 1.24
N GLU A 99 -0.48 10.26 0.13
CA GLU A 99 -0.14 10.82 -1.20
C GLU A 99 -0.99 12.04 -1.54
N ARG A 100 -2.27 12.06 -1.12
CA ARG A 100 -3.13 13.25 -1.25
C ARG A 100 -2.58 14.39 -0.41
N GLU A 101 -2.33 14.12 0.87
CA GLU A 101 -1.78 15.10 1.81
C GLU A 101 -0.43 15.64 1.34
N THR A 102 0.40 14.82 0.70
CA THR A 102 1.69 15.26 0.15
C THR A 102 1.49 16.33 -0.92
N ILE A 103 0.57 16.14 -1.87
CA ILE A 103 0.30 17.15 -2.90
C ILE A 103 -0.25 18.43 -2.28
N GLN A 104 -1.17 18.31 -1.33
CA GLN A 104 -1.74 19.47 -0.62
C GLN A 104 -0.67 20.25 0.13
N TYR A 105 0.19 19.53 0.88
CA TYR A 105 1.29 20.11 1.64
C TYR A 105 2.27 20.86 0.73
N LEU A 106 2.69 20.25 -0.38
CA LEU A 106 3.64 20.86 -1.32
C LEU A 106 3.10 22.15 -1.94
N ASP A 107 1.80 22.18 -2.25
CA ASP A 107 1.12 23.35 -2.80
C ASP A 107 0.95 24.47 -1.76
N GLU A 108 0.43 24.12 -0.58
CA GLU A 108 0.14 25.06 0.51
C GLU A 108 1.40 25.73 1.06
N HIS A 109 2.52 24.99 1.09
CA HIS A 109 3.82 25.51 1.51
C HIS A 109 4.60 26.16 0.36
N ARG A 110 3.99 26.30 -0.83
CA ARG A 110 4.61 26.88 -2.04
C ARG A 110 5.93 26.23 -2.43
N ILE A 111 6.11 24.95 -2.11
CA ILE A 111 7.27 24.16 -2.53
C ILE A 111 7.14 23.85 -4.02
N VAL A 112 5.92 23.58 -4.48
CA VAL A 112 5.58 23.40 -5.90
C VAL A 112 4.34 24.22 -6.22
N ASP A 113 4.42 25.07 -7.24
CA ASP A 113 3.25 25.79 -7.77
C ASP A 113 2.53 24.90 -8.80
N PHE A 114 1.60 24.08 -8.33
CA PHE A 114 0.88 23.15 -9.20
C PHE A 114 -0.01 23.89 -10.21
N SER A 115 -0.51 25.09 -9.88
CA SER A 115 -1.36 25.89 -10.76
C SER A 115 -0.69 26.27 -12.10
N LYS A 116 0.65 26.20 -12.16
CA LYS A 116 1.46 26.41 -13.39
C LYS A 116 2.04 25.12 -13.96
N SER A 117 1.94 24.01 -13.24
CA SER A 117 2.58 22.74 -13.55
C SER A 117 1.72 21.86 -14.46
N ARG A 118 2.33 21.28 -15.50
CA ARG A 118 1.73 20.22 -16.31
C ARG A 118 2.31 18.89 -15.85
N VAL A 119 1.48 17.99 -15.36
CA VAL A 119 1.91 16.77 -14.67
C VAL A 119 1.54 15.55 -15.51
N LEU A 120 2.48 14.61 -15.67
CA LEU A 120 2.19 13.25 -16.10
C LEU A 120 2.17 12.35 -14.87
N LEU A 121 1.01 11.79 -14.52
CA LEU A 121 0.88 10.78 -13.49
C LEU A 121 0.74 9.40 -14.16
N VAL A 122 1.80 8.59 -14.09
CA VAL A 122 1.91 7.34 -14.85
C VAL A 122 0.87 6.28 -14.46
N ALA A 123 0.48 6.21 -13.19
CA ALA A 123 -0.49 5.22 -12.69
C ALA A 123 -1.50 5.88 -11.75
N ALA A 124 -2.53 6.52 -12.30
CA ALA A 124 -3.49 7.29 -11.52
C ALA A 124 -4.41 6.41 -10.67
N VAL A 125 -4.85 5.26 -11.21
CA VAL A 125 -5.80 4.37 -10.54
C VAL A 125 -5.16 3.66 -9.34
N ASP A 126 -3.85 3.36 -9.40
CA ASP A 126 -3.10 2.86 -8.25
C ASP A 126 -2.81 3.97 -7.21
N ARG A 127 -2.61 5.21 -7.68
CA ARG A 127 -2.26 6.38 -6.87
C ARG A 127 -3.43 7.37 -6.77
N PHE A 128 -4.62 6.84 -6.52
CA PHE A 128 -5.86 7.62 -6.66
C PHE A 128 -5.89 8.87 -5.76
N GLY A 129 -5.35 8.78 -4.53
CA GLY A 129 -5.23 9.93 -3.62
C GLY A 129 -4.45 11.09 -4.24
N MET A 130 -3.30 10.79 -4.85
CA MET A 130 -2.47 11.76 -5.56
C MET A 130 -3.16 12.30 -6.80
N ALA A 131 -3.78 11.41 -7.60
CA ALA A 131 -4.48 11.78 -8.83
C ALA A 131 -5.59 12.81 -8.54
N ALA A 132 -6.41 12.55 -7.52
CA ALA A 132 -7.49 13.46 -7.12
C ALA A 132 -6.94 14.83 -6.68
N ALA A 133 -5.89 14.85 -5.85
CA ALA A 133 -5.28 16.11 -5.39
C ALA A 133 -4.68 16.92 -6.55
N LEU A 134 -4.02 16.26 -7.50
CA LEU A 134 -3.46 16.90 -8.67
C LEU A 134 -4.54 17.43 -9.61
N ALA A 135 -5.66 16.70 -9.77
CA ALA A 135 -6.79 17.14 -10.58
C ALA A 135 -7.36 18.49 -10.12
N GLU A 136 -7.34 18.75 -8.81
CA GLU A 136 -7.85 19.97 -8.20
C GLU A 136 -6.87 21.15 -8.28
N ARG A 137 -5.56 20.87 -8.28
CA ARG A 137 -4.52 21.90 -8.06
C ARG A 137 -3.62 22.15 -9.26
N ALA A 138 -3.41 21.16 -10.12
CA ALA A 138 -2.47 21.25 -11.24
C ALA A 138 -3.09 21.98 -12.45
N LYS A 139 -2.25 22.71 -13.21
CA LYS A 139 -2.67 23.35 -14.48
C LYS A 139 -3.28 22.36 -15.46
N ALA A 140 -2.65 21.19 -15.57
CA ALA A 140 -3.10 20.08 -16.40
C ALA A 140 -2.47 18.78 -15.91
N VAL A 141 -3.24 17.70 -15.96
CA VAL A 141 -2.76 16.36 -15.64
C VAL A 141 -3.03 15.43 -16.80
N VAL A 142 -2.00 14.68 -17.20
CA VAL A 142 -2.11 13.53 -18.10
C VAL A 142 -2.02 12.28 -17.24
N TYR A 143 -3.02 11.41 -17.35
CA TYR A 143 -3.05 10.12 -16.65
C TYR A 143 -2.56 9.03 -17.59
N GLY A 144 -1.46 8.38 -17.20
CA GLY A 144 -0.71 7.44 -18.03
C GLY A 144 -1.14 5.99 -17.91
N ASP A 145 -2.29 5.71 -17.31
CA ASP A 145 -2.73 4.37 -16.94
C ASP A 145 -2.80 3.36 -18.11
N ILE A 146 -2.91 3.87 -19.34
CA ILE A 146 -3.04 3.08 -20.58
C ILE A 146 -2.20 3.64 -21.75
N LEU A 147 -1.20 4.48 -21.45
CA LEU A 147 -0.32 5.08 -22.48
C LEU A 147 0.69 4.08 -23.06
#